data_AF-A0A848QLZ4-F1
#
_entry.id   AF-A0A848QLZ4-F1
#
_cell.length_a   1.000
_cell.length_b   1.000
_cell.length_c   1.000
_cell.angle_alpha   90.00
_cell.angle_beta   90.00
_cell.angle_gamma   90.00
#
_symmetry.space_group_name_H-M   'P 1'
#
loop_
_entity.id
_entity.type
_entity.pdbx_description
1 polymer ?
#
loop_
_entity_poly.entity_id
_entity_poly.type
_entity_poly.pdbx_seq_one_letter_code
_entity_poly.pdbx_strand_id
1 'polypeptide(L)'
;MIENRDDVEQEKLRVCDALVRLSDDLPQHVKYRLRNCIDNFERALKLVEHDLEMASFRAITGEEEAASCVIHAIKLRGYDEVSRIKPNNHIHKNAIIVCVLAIGRELQPILEHFQLHFDFSKVRIDLKVPLSNFGVEDGADIAFQPVEPLDLLHSQAGVPENEVFFEALSRLSENSQFQNIAKLVKGRANQRNTLLYASDSSVPVSQTTVEVICNRRDRALALLVISIMILQSKTHLASVKQAIPAIKLVIGRLPRES
;
A
#
# COMPACT_ATOMS: atom_id res chain seq x y z
N MET A 1 -13.34 -3.69 25.55
CA MET A 1 -13.00 -2.34 25.06
C MET A 1 -13.57 -2.22 23.66
N ILE A 2 -14.71 -1.55 23.53
CA ILE A 2 -15.23 -1.09 22.24
C ILE A 2 -14.60 0.29 22.08
N GLU A 3 -13.37 0.36 21.56
CA GLU A 3 -12.93 1.61 20.97
C GLU A 3 -13.84 1.86 19.76
N ASN A 4 -14.50 3.01 19.78
CA ASN A 4 -15.59 3.42 18.91
C ASN A 4 -15.25 3.19 17.43
N ARG A 5 -16.02 2.33 16.78
CA ARG A 5 -15.97 2.14 15.32
C ARG A 5 -16.14 3.47 14.57
N ASP A 6 -16.90 4.41 15.14
CA ASP A 6 -17.11 5.74 14.59
C ASP A 6 -15.86 6.64 14.67
N ASP A 7 -15.05 6.49 15.72
CA ASP A 7 -13.82 7.28 15.90
C ASP A 7 -12.74 6.82 14.90
N VAL A 8 -12.65 5.50 14.66
CA VAL A 8 -11.74 4.92 13.66
C VAL A 8 -12.11 5.37 12.24
N GLU A 9 -13.40 5.39 11.89
CA GLU A 9 -13.84 5.86 10.56
C GLU A 9 -13.65 7.38 10.40
N GLN A 10 -13.85 8.16 11.46
CA GLN A 10 -13.53 9.60 11.43
C GLN A 10 -12.03 9.85 11.24
N GLU A 11 -11.17 9.07 11.90
CA GLU A 11 -9.72 9.18 11.73
C GLU A 11 -9.30 8.85 10.28
N LYS A 12 -9.87 7.79 9.70
CA LYS A 12 -9.61 7.44 8.29
C LYS A 12 -10.07 8.52 7.32
N LEU A 13 -11.21 9.17 7.58
CA LEU A 13 -11.67 10.31 6.78
C LEU A 13 -10.67 11.47 6.87
N ARG A 14 -10.16 11.77 8.06
CA ARG A 14 -9.11 12.80 8.25
C ARG A 14 -7.83 12.47 7.48
N VAL A 15 -7.43 11.20 7.42
CA VAL A 15 -6.27 10.76 6.62
C VAL A 15 -6.51 10.98 5.13
N CYS A 16 -7.69 10.62 4.60
CA CYS A 16 -8.04 10.89 3.20
C CYS A 16 -7.94 12.39 2.87
N ASP A 17 -8.56 13.24 3.68
CA ASP A 17 -8.55 14.69 3.48
C ASP A 17 -7.12 15.27 3.53
N ALA A 18 -6.31 14.79 4.48
CA ALA A 18 -4.91 15.18 4.60
C ALA A 18 -4.10 14.77 3.35
N LEU A 19 -4.31 13.55 2.83
CA LEU A 19 -3.65 13.09 1.61
C LEU A 19 -4.09 13.88 0.37
N VAL A 20 -5.39 14.19 0.24
CA VAL A 20 -5.88 15.05 -0.86
C VAL A 20 -5.24 16.43 -0.79
N ARG A 21 -5.15 17.02 0.41
CA ARG A 21 -4.50 18.32 0.62
C ARG A 21 -3.01 18.28 0.26
N LEU A 22 -2.27 17.27 0.76
CA LEU A 22 -0.86 17.09 0.40
C LEU A 22 -0.65 16.87 -1.09
N SER A 23 -1.63 16.27 -1.78
CA SER A 23 -1.50 15.96 -3.21
C SER A 23 -1.33 17.19 -4.09
N ASP A 24 -1.68 18.39 -3.62
CA ASP A 24 -1.61 19.59 -4.45
C ASP A 24 -0.22 19.91 -4.96
N ASP A 25 0.79 19.63 -4.13
CA ASP A 25 2.20 19.91 -4.39
C ASP A 25 3.00 18.68 -4.81
N LEU A 26 2.33 17.53 -4.99
CA LEU A 26 2.98 16.31 -5.49
C LEU A 26 3.20 16.35 -7.01
N PRO A 27 4.21 15.62 -7.52
CA PRO A 27 4.40 15.44 -8.96
C PRO A 27 3.11 14.98 -9.66
N GLN A 28 2.86 15.49 -10.85
CA GLN A 28 1.59 15.32 -11.58
C GLN A 28 1.14 13.84 -11.70
N HIS A 29 2.08 12.94 -12.01
CA HIS A 29 1.80 11.50 -12.14
C HIS A 29 1.41 10.80 -10.82
N VAL A 30 1.74 11.39 -9.68
CA VAL A 30 1.39 10.89 -8.35
C VAL A 30 0.12 11.58 -7.85
N LYS A 31 0.04 12.91 -8.00
CA LYS A 31 -1.12 13.74 -7.66
C LYS A 31 -2.44 13.18 -8.18
N TYR A 32 -2.54 12.96 -9.49
CA TYR A 32 -3.81 12.53 -10.09
C TYR A 32 -4.17 11.08 -9.76
N ARG A 33 -3.18 10.20 -9.61
CA ARG A 33 -3.42 8.81 -9.21
C ARG A 33 -3.88 8.70 -7.76
N LEU A 34 -3.28 9.49 -6.87
CA LEU A 34 -3.72 9.62 -5.48
C LEU A 34 -5.18 10.08 -5.41
N ARG A 35 -5.52 11.17 -6.13
CA ARG A 35 -6.91 11.68 -6.17
C ARG A 35 -7.88 10.66 -6.75
N ASN A 36 -7.49 10.00 -7.84
CA ASN A 36 -8.30 8.97 -8.46
C ASN A 36 -8.47 7.74 -7.53
N CYS A 37 -7.46 7.38 -6.74
CA CYS A 37 -7.57 6.33 -5.73
C CYS A 37 -8.69 6.65 -4.73
N ILE A 38 -8.65 7.85 -4.12
CA ILE A 38 -9.63 8.28 -3.12
C ILE A 38 -11.04 8.36 -3.72
N ASP A 39 -11.20 9.00 -4.88
CA ASP A 39 -12.48 9.09 -5.60
C ASP A 39 -13.06 7.70 -5.93
N ASN A 40 -12.23 6.73 -6.31
CA ASN A 40 -12.69 5.37 -6.57
C ASN A 40 -13.25 4.70 -5.31
N PHE A 41 -12.63 4.89 -4.14
CA PHE A 41 -13.16 4.32 -2.89
C PHE A 41 -14.44 5.01 -2.42
N GLU A 42 -14.53 6.33 -2.54
CA GLU A 42 -15.77 7.06 -2.23
C GLU A 42 -16.93 6.59 -3.12
N ARG A 43 -16.68 6.41 -4.42
CA ARG A 43 -17.68 5.87 -5.35
C ARG A 43 -18.01 4.42 -5.07
N ALA A 44 -17.02 3.61 -4.71
CA ALA A 44 -17.26 2.21 -4.35
C ALA A 44 -18.23 2.09 -3.17
N LEU A 45 -18.02 2.89 -2.12
CA LEU A 45 -18.90 2.90 -0.95
C LEU A 45 -20.32 3.37 -1.28
N LYS A 46 -20.47 4.37 -2.17
CA LYS A 46 -21.80 4.82 -2.64
C LYS A 46 -22.53 3.78 -3.51
N LEU A 47 -21.79 2.89 -4.17
CA LEU A 47 -22.34 1.88 -5.08
C LEU A 47 -22.67 0.56 -4.39
N VAL A 48 -22.13 0.28 -3.20
CA VAL A 48 -22.23 -1.04 -2.56
C VAL A 48 -23.67 -1.51 -2.30
N GLU A 49 -24.62 -0.59 -2.16
CA GLU A 49 -26.04 -0.92 -1.95
C GLU A 49 -26.86 -1.01 -3.26
N HIS A 50 -26.23 -0.70 -4.39
CA HIS A 50 -26.91 -0.54 -5.69
C HIS A 50 -26.33 -1.42 -6.79
N ASP A 51 -25.01 -1.58 -6.82
CA ASP A 51 -24.26 -2.30 -7.85
C ASP A 51 -22.96 -2.82 -7.23
N LEU A 52 -22.97 -4.09 -6.79
CA LEU A 52 -21.86 -4.72 -6.09
C LEU A 52 -20.66 -4.94 -7.02
N GLU A 53 -20.90 -5.26 -8.29
CA GLU A 53 -19.89 -5.45 -9.31
C GLU A 53 -19.13 -4.15 -9.57
N MET A 54 -19.83 -3.04 -9.75
CA MET A 54 -19.22 -1.73 -9.94
C MET A 54 -18.55 -1.21 -8.66
N ALA A 55 -19.13 -1.47 -7.48
CA ALA A 55 -18.47 -1.16 -6.21
C ALA A 55 -17.13 -1.89 -6.06
N SER A 56 -17.12 -3.20 -6.35
CA SER A 56 -15.92 -4.04 -6.30
C SER A 56 -14.88 -3.61 -7.32
N PHE A 57 -15.31 -3.32 -8.56
CA PHE A 57 -14.44 -2.85 -9.64
C PHE A 57 -13.76 -1.52 -9.30
N ARG A 58 -14.53 -0.57 -8.74
CA ARG A 58 -14.01 0.72 -8.27
C ARG A 58 -12.98 0.51 -7.15
N ALA A 59 -13.27 -0.32 -6.15
CA ALA A 59 -12.34 -0.60 -5.06
C ALA A 59 -11.02 -1.24 -5.54
N ILE A 60 -11.09 -2.18 -6.50
CA ILE A 60 -9.89 -2.75 -7.14
C ILE A 60 -9.08 -1.67 -7.87
N THR A 61 -9.78 -0.82 -8.63
CA THR A 61 -9.14 0.27 -9.38
C THR A 61 -8.45 1.27 -8.46
N GLY A 62 -9.07 1.62 -7.33
CA GLY A 62 -8.47 2.52 -6.33
C GLY A 62 -7.17 1.95 -5.76
N GLU A 63 -7.18 0.68 -5.36
CA GLU A 63 -5.99 -0.02 -4.85
C GLU A 63 -4.85 -0.08 -5.89
N GLU A 64 -5.20 -0.29 -7.16
CA GLU A 64 -4.26 -0.24 -8.27
C GLU A 64 -3.64 1.15 -8.50
N GLU A 65 -4.42 2.23 -8.38
CA GLU A 65 -3.89 3.59 -8.49
C GLU A 65 -2.91 3.94 -7.35
N ALA A 66 -3.18 3.47 -6.14
CA ALA A 66 -2.26 3.61 -5.01
C ALA A 66 -0.94 2.86 -5.27
N ALA A 67 -1.01 1.63 -5.81
CA ALA A 67 0.18 0.88 -6.21
C ALA A 67 0.99 1.60 -7.31
N SER A 68 0.30 2.21 -8.27
CA SER A 68 0.95 3.05 -9.29
C SER A 68 1.65 4.26 -8.68
N CYS A 69 1.13 4.87 -7.61
CA CYS A 69 1.80 5.95 -6.89
C CYS A 69 3.16 5.49 -6.34
N VAL A 70 3.24 4.31 -5.73
CA VAL A 70 4.49 3.75 -5.20
C VAL A 70 5.51 3.54 -6.33
N ILE A 71 5.07 2.96 -7.45
CA ILE A 71 5.95 2.75 -8.62
C ILE A 71 6.48 4.09 -9.15
N HIS A 72 5.62 5.11 -9.25
CA HIS A 72 6.05 6.44 -9.69
C HIS A 72 7.00 7.09 -8.69
N ALA A 73 6.74 6.98 -7.38
CA ALA A 73 7.61 7.52 -6.34
C ALA A 73 9.03 6.93 -6.42
N ILE A 74 9.12 5.61 -6.51
CA ILE A 74 10.41 4.89 -6.67
C ILE A 74 11.12 5.33 -7.95
N LYS A 75 10.40 5.48 -9.06
CA LYS A 75 10.99 5.92 -10.33
C LYS A 75 11.48 7.37 -10.30
N LEU A 76 10.68 8.28 -9.74
CA LEU A 76 11.02 9.70 -9.65
C LEU A 76 12.22 9.95 -8.73
N ARG A 77 12.42 9.10 -7.72
CA ARG A 77 13.61 9.11 -6.86
C ARG A 77 14.82 8.38 -7.46
N GLY A 78 14.69 7.83 -8.66
CA GLY A 78 15.82 7.23 -9.39
C GLY A 78 16.42 6.03 -8.67
N TYR A 79 15.62 5.23 -7.98
CA TYR A 79 16.10 3.97 -7.41
C TYR A 79 16.62 3.05 -8.52
N ASP A 80 17.66 2.28 -8.23
CA ASP A 80 18.29 1.43 -9.23
C ASP A 80 17.38 0.30 -9.70
N GLU A 81 17.58 -0.12 -10.96
CA GLU A 81 16.95 -1.29 -11.58
C GLU A 81 15.40 -1.28 -11.65
N VAL A 82 14.74 -0.14 -11.42
CA VAL A 82 13.27 0.01 -11.41
C VAL A 82 12.67 0.30 -12.79
N SER A 83 13.51 0.49 -13.82
CA SER A 83 13.08 0.81 -15.19
C SER A 83 12.11 -0.25 -15.75
N ARG A 84 12.29 -1.51 -15.34
CA ARG A 84 11.45 -2.65 -15.75
C ARG A 84 10.10 -2.71 -15.04
N ILE A 85 9.91 -2.00 -13.93
CA ILE A 85 8.63 -1.99 -13.20
C ILE A 85 7.69 -1.02 -13.92
N LYS A 86 6.59 -1.48 -14.52
CA LYS A 86 5.69 -0.64 -15.32
C LYS A 86 4.49 -0.16 -14.49
N PRO A 87 4.28 1.16 -14.31
CA PRO A 87 3.16 1.67 -13.52
C PRO A 87 1.79 1.43 -14.17
N ASN A 88 1.74 1.13 -15.48
CA ASN A 88 0.50 0.83 -16.20
C ASN A 88 0.23 -0.68 -16.34
N ASN A 89 1.11 -1.53 -15.81
CA ASN A 89 0.93 -2.98 -15.90
C ASN A 89 0.22 -3.51 -14.64
N HIS A 90 -0.94 -4.12 -14.83
CA HIS A 90 -1.79 -4.61 -13.73
C HIS A 90 -1.10 -5.66 -12.87
N ILE A 91 -0.33 -6.56 -13.48
CA ILE A 91 0.46 -7.57 -12.76
C ILE A 91 1.49 -6.89 -11.86
N HIS A 92 2.19 -5.86 -12.35
CA HIS A 92 3.20 -5.14 -11.57
C HIS A 92 2.57 -4.37 -10.41
N LYS A 93 1.43 -3.70 -10.62
CA LYS A 93 0.68 -3.04 -9.54
C LYS A 93 0.28 -4.04 -8.46
N ASN A 94 -0.24 -5.21 -8.85
CA ASN A 94 -0.62 -6.26 -7.90
C ASN A 94 0.57 -6.88 -7.19
N ALA A 95 1.75 -6.96 -7.83
CA ALA A 95 2.98 -7.36 -7.16
C ALA A 95 3.36 -6.39 -6.04
N ILE A 96 3.26 -5.08 -6.28
CA ILE A 96 3.49 -4.06 -5.22
C ILE A 96 2.55 -4.25 -4.04
N ILE A 97 1.25 -4.42 -4.30
CA ILE A 97 0.24 -4.62 -3.25
C ILE A 97 0.58 -5.86 -2.41
N VAL A 98 0.91 -6.98 -3.06
CA VAL A 98 1.26 -8.24 -2.38
C VAL A 98 2.56 -8.12 -1.57
N CYS A 99 3.58 -7.45 -2.10
CA CYS A 99 4.82 -7.20 -1.37
C CYS A 99 4.61 -6.35 -0.13
N VAL A 100 3.85 -5.25 -0.24
CA VAL A 100 3.55 -4.37 0.89
C VAL A 100 2.70 -5.09 1.93
N LEU A 101 1.76 -5.94 1.52
CA LEU A 101 1.00 -6.78 2.44
C LEU A 101 1.89 -7.75 3.24
N ALA A 102 2.82 -8.41 2.56
CA ALA A 102 3.72 -9.36 3.19
C ALA A 102 4.64 -8.69 4.21
N ILE A 103 5.24 -7.55 3.83
CA ILE A 103 6.13 -6.78 4.71
C ILE A 103 5.32 -6.14 5.85
N GLY A 104 4.18 -5.54 5.54
CA GLY A 104 3.34 -4.85 6.52
C GLY A 104 2.85 -5.75 7.64
N ARG A 105 2.56 -7.03 7.36
CA ARG A 105 2.16 -8.00 8.38
C ARG A 105 3.23 -8.23 9.46
N GLU A 106 4.49 -8.25 9.07
CA GLU A 106 5.62 -8.40 10.01
C GLU A 106 5.87 -7.11 10.82
N LEU A 107 5.51 -5.95 10.25
CA LEU A 107 5.69 -4.65 10.91
C LEU A 107 4.48 -4.21 11.76
N GLN A 108 3.32 -4.85 11.59
CA GLN A 108 2.07 -4.44 12.24
C GLN A 108 2.17 -4.24 13.76
N PRO A 109 2.79 -5.14 14.55
CA PRO A 109 2.90 -4.94 16.00
C PRO A 109 3.66 -3.66 16.38
N ILE A 110 4.60 -3.24 15.54
CA ILE A 110 5.38 -2.03 15.74
C ILE A 110 4.58 -0.80 15.27
N LEU A 111 3.92 -0.92 14.10
CA LEU A 111 3.14 0.15 13.48
C LEU A 111 1.96 0.64 14.32
N GLU A 112 1.36 -0.23 15.14
CA GLU A 112 0.26 0.12 16.07
C GLU A 112 0.63 1.21 17.09
N HIS A 113 1.92 1.47 17.28
CA HIS A 113 2.42 2.46 18.24
C HIS A 113 2.73 3.82 17.59
N PHE A 114 2.63 3.93 16.27
CA PHE A 114 2.94 5.14 15.53
C PHE A 114 1.69 5.95 15.21
N GLN A 115 1.84 7.27 15.32
CA GLN A 115 0.88 8.27 14.87
C GLN A 115 1.39 8.93 13.58
N LEU A 116 0.49 9.11 12.61
CA LEU A 116 0.78 9.88 11.41
C LEU A 116 0.65 11.38 11.71
N HIS A 117 1.68 12.15 11.34
CA HIS A 117 1.65 13.60 11.39
C HIS A 117 1.86 14.18 10.00
N PHE A 118 0.92 15.01 9.53
CA PHE A 118 0.94 15.59 8.20
C PHE A 118 1.43 17.04 8.25
N ASP A 119 2.59 17.33 7.66
CA ASP A 119 3.12 18.69 7.51
C ASP A 119 2.80 19.19 6.09
N PHE A 120 1.73 19.97 5.98
CA PHE A 120 1.27 20.56 4.72
C PHE A 120 2.21 21.63 4.18
N SER A 121 3.05 22.25 5.02
CA SER A 121 3.98 23.31 4.59
C SER A 121 5.20 22.73 3.86
N LYS A 122 5.56 21.48 4.19
CA LYS A 122 6.71 20.78 3.60
C LYS A 122 6.32 19.60 2.72
N VAL A 123 5.01 19.35 2.57
CA VAL A 123 4.46 18.23 1.80
C VAL A 123 5.01 16.89 2.30
N ARG A 124 4.91 16.68 3.62
CA ARG A 124 5.63 15.61 4.33
C ARG A 124 4.72 14.85 5.30
N ILE A 125 5.01 13.56 5.47
CA ILE A 125 4.39 12.71 6.49
C ILE A 125 5.48 12.24 7.45
N ASP A 126 5.26 12.50 8.73
CA ASP A 126 6.10 12.05 9.82
C ASP A 126 5.43 10.91 10.59
N LEU A 127 6.26 9.97 11.06
CA LEU A 127 5.86 8.95 12.02
C LEU A 127 6.27 9.41 13.42
N LYS A 128 5.34 9.47 14.35
CA LYS A 128 5.61 9.84 15.76
C LYS A 128 5.25 8.69 16.69
N VAL A 129 6.14 8.36 17.62
CA VAL A 129 5.85 7.43 18.72
C VAL A 129 5.84 8.23 20.01
N PRO A 130 4.68 8.41 20.66
CA PRO A 130 4.62 9.06 21.97
C PRO A 130 5.56 8.37 22.98
N LEU A 131 6.31 9.15 23.76
CA LEU A 131 7.23 8.60 24.77
C LEU A 131 6.50 7.92 25.93
N SER A 132 5.21 8.20 26.10
CA SER A 132 4.32 7.45 27.01
C SER A 132 4.29 5.95 26.69
N ASN A 133 4.51 5.57 25.43
CA ASN A 133 4.59 4.15 25.03
C ASN A 133 5.83 3.44 25.62
N PHE A 134 6.80 4.21 26.11
CA PHE A 134 8.00 3.71 26.79
C PHE A 134 7.98 3.98 28.31
N GLY A 135 6.83 4.39 28.87
CA GLY A 135 6.68 4.65 30.31
C GLY A 135 7.29 5.97 30.78
N VAL A 136 7.52 6.92 29.88
CA VAL A 136 8.00 8.27 30.25
C VAL A 136 6.82 9.09 30.79
N GLU A 137 6.97 9.62 32.01
CA GLU A 137 6.00 10.54 32.63
C GLU A 137 5.87 11.81 31.79
N ASP A 138 4.63 12.29 31.59
CA ASP A 138 4.28 13.36 30.63
C ASP A 138 4.70 13.09 29.16
N GLY A 139 5.05 11.85 28.83
CA GLY A 139 5.49 11.44 27.49
C GLY A 139 4.39 11.39 26.43
N ALA A 140 3.17 11.80 26.72
CA ALA A 140 2.09 11.85 25.73
C ALA A 140 2.31 12.99 24.71
N ASP A 141 2.88 14.12 25.16
CA ASP A 141 3.11 15.31 24.34
C ASP A 141 4.53 15.36 23.73
N ILE A 142 5.39 14.43 24.10
CA ILE A 142 6.76 14.29 23.59
C ILE A 142 6.83 12.99 22.80
N ALA A 143 7.34 13.05 21.56
CA ALA A 143 7.40 11.89 20.70
C ALA A 143 8.79 11.68 20.11
N PHE A 144 9.17 10.41 19.99
CA PHE A 144 10.24 10.01 19.08
C PHE A 144 9.73 10.12 17.63
N GLN A 145 10.52 10.75 16.76
CA GLN A 145 10.20 10.94 15.34
C GLN A 145 11.41 10.58 14.48
N PRO A 146 11.36 9.50 13.68
CA PRO A 146 12.37 9.25 12.66
C PRO A 146 12.42 10.38 11.63
N VAL A 147 13.62 10.85 11.31
CA VAL A 147 13.81 11.88 10.27
C VAL A 147 13.44 11.34 8.89
N GLU A 148 13.66 10.07 8.62
CA GLU A 148 13.22 9.41 7.39
C GLU A 148 12.58 8.06 7.76
N PRO A 149 11.23 7.99 7.85
CA PRO A 149 10.56 6.83 8.43
C PRO A 149 10.81 5.49 7.75
N LEU A 150 11.19 5.50 6.47
CA LEU A 150 11.51 4.29 5.70
C LEU A 150 13.01 4.07 5.55
N ASP A 151 13.86 4.83 6.26
CA ASP A 151 15.31 4.62 6.28
C ASP A 151 15.73 3.67 7.41
N LEU A 152 15.00 2.56 7.53
CA LEU A 152 15.24 1.52 8.51
C LEU A 152 15.85 0.31 7.82
N LEU A 153 17.05 -0.08 8.25
CA LEU A 153 17.70 -1.29 7.77
C LEU A 153 17.15 -2.50 8.52
N HIS A 154 16.54 -3.43 7.79
CA HIS A 154 16.08 -4.70 8.33
C HIS A 154 17.18 -5.75 8.21
N SER A 155 17.49 -6.45 9.30
CA SER A 155 18.53 -7.48 9.32
C SER A 155 18.03 -8.75 10.00
N GLN A 156 18.39 -9.91 9.44
CA GLN A 156 18.13 -11.22 10.05
C GLN A 156 19.43 -12.04 10.00
N ALA A 157 19.73 -12.75 11.10
CA ALA A 157 20.98 -13.50 11.21
C ALA A 157 21.09 -14.55 10.10
N GLY A 158 22.20 -14.50 9.34
CA GLY A 158 22.45 -15.42 8.23
C GLY A 158 21.68 -15.13 6.94
N VAL A 159 20.90 -14.04 6.87
CA VAL A 159 20.15 -13.64 5.67
C VAL A 159 20.79 -12.41 5.03
N PRO A 160 21.14 -12.45 3.73
CA PRO A 160 21.61 -11.27 3.01
C PRO A 160 20.60 -10.11 3.03
N GLU A 161 21.07 -8.86 3.07
CA GLU A 161 20.21 -7.67 3.14
C GLU A 161 19.19 -7.57 2.00
N ASN A 162 19.54 -8.06 0.81
CA ASN A 162 18.68 -8.07 -0.38
C ASN A 162 17.62 -9.19 -0.38
N GLU A 163 17.64 -10.07 0.63
CA GLU A 163 16.74 -11.22 0.76
C GLU A 163 15.88 -11.15 2.04
N VAL A 164 16.06 -10.13 2.87
CA VAL A 164 15.41 -10.02 4.20
C VAL A 164 13.88 -10.07 4.14
N PHE A 165 13.27 -9.68 3.01
CA PHE A 165 11.81 -9.76 2.82
C PHE A 165 11.33 -11.00 2.07
N PHE A 166 12.21 -11.89 1.63
CA PHE A 166 11.82 -13.09 0.88
C PHE A 166 11.09 -14.09 1.76
N GLU A 167 11.45 -14.16 3.04
CA GLU A 167 10.75 -15.00 4.01
C GLU A 167 9.33 -14.47 4.27
N ALA A 168 9.18 -13.17 4.52
CA ALA A 168 7.87 -12.52 4.68
C ALA A 168 6.96 -12.78 3.46
N LEU A 169 7.52 -12.68 2.25
CA LEU A 169 6.81 -13.03 1.02
C LEU A 169 6.37 -14.51 1.01
N SER A 170 7.25 -15.43 1.38
CA SER A 170 6.97 -16.87 1.38
C SER A 170 5.88 -17.27 2.39
N ARG A 171 5.80 -16.56 3.53
CA ARG A 171 4.78 -16.80 4.58
C ARG A 171 3.37 -16.37 4.16
N LEU A 172 3.24 -15.38 3.27
CA LEU A 172 1.93 -14.88 2.82
C LEU A 172 1.12 -15.93 2.03
N SER A 173 1.77 -16.99 1.53
CA SER A 173 1.11 -18.12 0.87
C SER A 173 1.38 -19.41 1.62
N GLU A 174 0.64 -19.62 2.71
CA GLU A 174 0.56 -20.83 3.54
C GLU A 174 1.49 -21.98 3.08
N ASN A 175 2.74 -21.93 3.57
CA ASN A 175 3.75 -22.98 3.46
C ASN A 175 4.12 -23.50 2.05
N SER A 176 4.00 -22.69 0.99
CA SER A 176 4.58 -23.10 -0.31
C SER A 176 5.21 -21.95 -1.10
N GLN A 177 6.34 -22.30 -1.74
CA GLN A 177 7.25 -21.46 -2.54
C GLN A 177 6.54 -20.41 -3.41
N PHE A 178 7.27 -19.37 -3.84
CA PHE A 178 6.84 -18.24 -4.72
C PHE A 178 5.85 -18.54 -5.87
N GLN A 179 5.68 -19.78 -6.31
CA GLN A 179 4.60 -20.18 -7.23
C GLN A 179 3.21 -19.77 -6.70
N ASN A 180 2.97 -19.84 -5.39
CA ASN A 180 1.68 -19.41 -4.82
C ASN A 180 1.54 -17.88 -4.75
N ILE A 181 2.64 -17.16 -4.52
CA ILE A 181 2.65 -15.70 -4.65
C ILE A 181 2.32 -15.30 -6.09
N ALA A 182 2.89 -15.99 -7.07
CA ALA A 182 2.57 -15.75 -8.48
C ALA A 182 1.08 -16.04 -8.78
N LYS A 183 0.51 -17.10 -8.21
CA LYS A 183 -0.94 -17.38 -8.30
C LYS A 183 -1.77 -16.29 -7.62
N LEU A 184 -1.35 -15.80 -6.45
CA LEU A 184 -2.04 -14.72 -5.73
C LEU A 184 -2.03 -13.43 -6.56
N VAL A 185 -0.88 -13.02 -7.09
CA VAL A 185 -0.78 -11.83 -7.95
C VAL A 185 -1.61 -11.98 -9.22
N LYS A 186 -1.56 -13.14 -9.89
CA LYS A 186 -2.41 -13.43 -11.06
C LYS A 186 -3.88 -13.40 -10.72
N GLY A 187 -4.29 -14.03 -9.61
CA GLY A 187 -5.65 -14.05 -9.14
C GLY A 187 -6.18 -12.63 -8.95
N ARG A 188 -5.40 -11.78 -8.27
CA ARG A 188 -5.74 -10.37 -8.07
C ARG A 188 -5.78 -9.57 -9.38
N ALA A 189 -4.80 -9.74 -10.27
CA ALA A 189 -4.82 -9.08 -11.58
C ALA A 189 -6.03 -9.51 -12.43
N ASN A 190 -6.44 -10.78 -12.33
CA ASN A 190 -7.59 -11.32 -13.04
C ASN A 190 -8.93 -10.96 -12.40
N GLN A 191 -8.99 -10.54 -11.13
CA GLN A 191 -10.23 -10.13 -10.46
C GLN A 191 -10.99 -9.08 -11.26
N ARG A 192 -10.27 -8.18 -11.93
CA ARG A 192 -10.86 -7.16 -12.78
C ARG A 192 -11.60 -7.78 -13.98
N ASN A 193 -10.95 -8.73 -14.65
CA ASN A 193 -11.52 -9.39 -15.83
C ASN A 193 -12.72 -10.25 -15.45
N THR A 194 -12.67 -10.94 -14.30
CA THR A 194 -13.79 -11.76 -13.82
C THR A 194 -15.01 -10.94 -13.39
N LEU A 195 -14.84 -9.64 -13.09
CA LEU A 195 -15.96 -8.74 -12.79
C LEU A 195 -16.55 -8.09 -14.05
N LEU A 196 -15.73 -7.84 -15.06
CA LEU A 196 -16.16 -7.14 -16.28
C LEU A 196 -16.75 -8.07 -17.34
N TYR A 197 -16.23 -9.30 -17.43
CA TYR A 197 -16.56 -10.21 -18.52
C TYR A 197 -17.30 -11.43 -17.98
N ALA A 198 -18.45 -11.72 -18.59
CA ALA A 198 -19.13 -12.99 -18.39
C ALA A 198 -18.23 -14.16 -18.83
N SER A 199 -18.39 -15.29 -18.15
CA SER A 199 -17.84 -16.54 -18.62
C SER A 199 -18.81 -17.21 -19.58
N ASP A 200 -18.37 -18.27 -20.26
CA ASP A 200 -19.24 -19.10 -21.11
C ASP A 200 -20.39 -19.78 -20.33
N SER A 201 -20.32 -19.78 -18.99
CA SER A 201 -21.27 -20.48 -18.12
C SER A 201 -22.02 -19.59 -17.11
N SER A 202 -21.61 -18.33 -16.91
CA SER A 202 -22.26 -17.43 -15.94
C SER A 202 -21.94 -15.95 -16.17
N VAL A 203 -22.87 -15.10 -15.73
CA VAL A 203 -22.62 -13.67 -15.55
C VAL A 203 -21.80 -13.40 -14.29
N PRO A 204 -20.98 -12.34 -14.23
CA PRO A 204 -20.25 -11.97 -13.03
C PRO A 204 -21.18 -11.70 -11.87
N VAL A 205 -20.81 -12.20 -10.68
CA VAL A 205 -21.51 -11.88 -9.43
C VAL A 205 -20.47 -11.51 -8.38
N SER A 206 -20.58 -10.32 -7.83
CA SER A 206 -19.73 -9.83 -6.75
C SER A 206 -20.40 -10.04 -5.40
N GLN A 207 -19.65 -10.59 -4.45
CA GLN A 207 -20.04 -10.69 -3.05
C GLN A 207 -19.27 -9.67 -2.21
N THR A 208 -18.88 -8.54 -2.80
CA THR A 208 -18.16 -7.51 -2.07
C THR A 208 -19.02 -6.97 -0.93
N THR A 209 -18.39 -6.59 0.17
CA THR A 209 -19.05 -5.97 1.31
C THR A 209 -18.40 -4.62 1.60
N VAL A 210 -19.07 -3.79 2.40
CA VAL A 210 -18.48 -2.53 2.92
C VAL A 210 -17.14 -2.80 3.59
N GLU A 211 -17.05 -3.87 4.39
CA GLU A 211 -15.81 -4.27 5.07
C GLU A 211 -14.69 -4.61 4.08
N VAL A 212 -14.99 -5.36 3.01
CA VAL A 212 -14.00 -5.67 1.96
C VAL A 212 -13.51 -4.41 1.25
N ILE A 213 -14.40 -3.44 0.99
CA ILE A 213 -14.05 -2.15 0.40
C ILE A 213 -13.17 -1.33 1.36
N CYS A 214 -13.54 -1.25 2.64
CA CYS A 214 -12.75 -0.55 3.66
C CYS A 214 -11.36 -1.19 3.83
N ASN A 215 -11.26 -2.52 3.87
CA ASN A 215 -9.97 -3.22 3.96
C ASN A 215 -9.07 -2.95 2.74
N ARG A 216 -9.66 -2.80 1.53
CA ARG A 216 -8.93 -2.36 0.33
C ARG A 216 -8.49 -0.90 0.45
N ARG A 217 -9.36 -0.02 0.95
CA ARG A 217 -9.07 1.39 1.19
C ARG A 217 -7.90 1.55 2.14
N ASP A 218 -7.89 0.83 3.25
CA ASP A 218 -6.84 0.94 4.27
C ASP A 218 -5.46 0.55 3.69
N ARG A 219 -5.40 -0.51 2.88
CA ARG A 219 -4.17 -0.87 2.15
C ARG A 219 -3.76 0.18 1.15
N ALA A 220 -4.72 0.76 0.43
CA ALA A 220 -4.45 1.82 -0.53
C ALA A 220 -3.92 3.08 0.18
N LEU A 221 -4.48 3.46 1.32
CA LEU A 221 -3.98 4.57 2.14
C LEU A 221 -2.55 4.33 2.60
N ALA A 222 -2.22 3.12 3.07
CA ALA A 222 -0.84 2.77 3.41
C ALA A 222 0.11 2.93 2.22
N LEU A 223 -0.29 2.48 1.02
CA LEU A 223 0.50 2.67 -0.21
C LEU A 223 0.69 4.15 -0.57
N LEU A 224 -0.35 4.98 -0.39
CA LEU A 224 -0.26 6.43 -0.63
C LEU A 224 0.68 7.11 0.37
N VAL A 225 0.61 6.75 1.65
CA VAL A 225 1.53 7.23 2.69
C VAL A 225 2.97 6.85 2.35
N ILE A 226 3.22 5.58 2.01
CA ILE A 226 4.54 5.09 1.55
C ILE A 226 5.04 5.89 0.35
N SER A 227 4.16 6.18 -0.62
CA SER A 227 4.51 6.95 -1.82
C SER A 227 5.00 8.36 -1.47
N ILE A 228 4.32 9.03 -0.54
CA ILE A 228 4.71 10.37 -0.08
C ILE A 228 6.01 10.31 0.74
N MET A 229 6.17 9.32 1.61
CA MET A 229 7.41 9.12 2.36
C MET A 229 8.63 8.83 1.46
N ILE A 230 8.45 8.15 0.33
CA ILE A 230 9.50 8.01 -0.68
C ILE A 230 9.79 9.37 -1.34
N LEU A 231 8.74 10.12 -1.66
CA LEU A 231 8.85 11.42 -2.33
C LEU A 231 9.30 12.56 -1.42
N GLN A 232 9.28 12.44 -0.10
CA GLN A 232 9.80 13.50 0.78
C GLN A 232 11.33 13.41 0.93
N SER A 233 11.90 12.20 0.86
CA SER A 233 13.35 11.99 1.02
C SER A 233 14.13 12.31 -0.25
N LYS A 234 15.32 12.91 -0.10
CA LYS A 234 16.27 13.12 -1.22
C LYS A 234 17.20 11.92 -1.45
N THR A 235 17.21 10.95 -0.54
CA THR A 235 18.09 9.78 -0.58
C THR A 235 17.30 8.51 -0.93
N HIS A 236 18.03 7.43 -1.24
CA HIS A 236 17.41 6.11 -1.36
C HIS A 236 17.27 5.49 0.02
N LEU A 237 16.03 5.36 0.49
CA LEU A 237 15.65 4.88 1.80
C LEU A 237 15.95 3.37 1.93
N ALA A 238 16.58 2.96 3.03
CA ALA A 238 17.04 1.59 3.25
C ALA A 238 15.93 0.54 3.07
N SER A 239 14.76 0.72 3.69
CA SER A 239 13.66 -0.25 3.61
C SER A 239 13.16 -0.40 2.17
N VAL A 240 13.15 0.69 1.39
CA VAL A 240 12.74 0.68 -0.02
C VAL A 240 13.78 -0.04 -0.88
N LYS A 241 15.07 0.20 -0.64
CA LYS A 241 16.16 -0.53 -1.33
C LYS A 241 16.07 -2.04 -1.07
N GLN A 242 15.78 -2.45 0.16
CA GLN A 242 15.61 -3.87 0.52
C GLN A 242 14.35 -4.49 -0.08
N ALA A 243 13.27 -3.71 -0.26
CA ALA A 243 12.02 -4.19 -0.86
C ALA A 243 12.10 -4.38 -2.39
N ILE A 244 12.93 -3.59 -3.10
CA ILE A 244 13.03 -3.65 -4.58
C ILE A 244 13.42 -5.03 -5.12
N PRO A 245 14.45 -5.73 -4.59
CA PRO A 245 14.78 -7.09 -5.01
C PRO A 245 13.60 -8.06 -4.86
N ALA A 246 12.86 -7.96 -3.76
CA ALA A 246 11.70 -8.79 -3.47
C ALA A 246 10.57 -8.56 -4.50
N ILE A 247 10.27 -7.29 -4.80
CA ILE A 247 9.32 -6.90 -5.85
C ILE A 247 9.75 -7.43 -7.21
N LYS A 248 11.03 -7.27 -7.57
CA LYS A 248 11.59 -7.75 -8.84
C LYS A 248 11.49 -9.27 -8.95
N LEU A 249 11.74 -10.00 -7.86
CA LEU A 249 11.65 -11.45 -7.84
C LEU A 249 10.22 -11.92 -8.10
N VAL A 250 9.23 -11.27 -7.46
CA VAL A 250 7.80 -11.55 -7.70
C VAL A 250 7.45 -11.27 -9.16
N ILE A 251 7.81 -10.10 -9.69
CA ILE A 251 7.55 -9.73 -11.09
C ILE A 251 8.23 -10.70 -12.07
N GLY A 252 9.49 -11.07 -11.81
CA GLY A 252 10.27 -11.96 -12.68
C GLY A 252 9.74 -13.40 -12.77
N ARG A 253 8.95 -13.84 -11.78
CA ARG A 253 8.29 -15.15 -11.77
C ARG A 253 6.89 -15.14 -12.39
N LEU A 254 6.40 -13.96 -12.78
CA LEU A 254 5.11 -13.82 -13.46
C LEU A 254 5.32 -13.96 -14.98
N PRO A 255 4.36 -14.58 -15.70
CA PRO A 255 4.43 -14.68 -17.15
C PRO A 255 4.51 -13.26 -17.73
N ARG A 256 5.34 -13.10 -18.76
CA ARG A 256 5.38 -11.85 -19.52
C ARG A 256 4.04 -11.72 -20.24
N GLU A 257 3.29 -10.65 -19.98
CA GLU A 257 2.18 -10.28 -20.87
C GLU A 257 2.76 -9.99 -22.25
N SER A 258 2.12 -10.57 -23.27
CA SER A 258 2.44 -10.34 -24.69
C SER A 258 1.93 -8.98 -25.13
#